data_AF-A0A9P6IZU0-F1
#
_entry.id   AF-A0A9P6IZU0-F1
#
_cell.length_a   1.000
_cell.length_b   1.000
_cell.length_c   1.000
_cell.angle_alpha   90.00
_cell.angle_beta   90.00
_cell.angle_gamma   90.00
#
_symmetry.space_group_name_H-M   'P 1'
#
loop_
_entity.id
_entity.type
_entity.pdbx_description
1 polymer ?
#
loop_
_entity_poly.entity_id
_entity_poly.type
_entity_poly.pdbx_seq_one_letter_code
_entity_poly.pdbx_strand_id
1 'polypeptide(L)'
;FAYGVNRSGLNKTLIYDRIIKVDLHKVAKGDQTTCAQFWIEDQCTPSEPVFVPTPNATQEDDGVLLSIVLDGRRRTGFLLILDAQTLKEIARADMPEGKVAPHNFHGMFIPN
;
A
#
# COMPACT_ATOMS: atom_id res chain seq x y z
N PHE A 1 9.34 4.69 -9.98
CA PHE A 1 8.10 3.92 -9.72
C PHE A 1 7.00 4.83 -9.19
N ALA A 2 5.74 4.41 -9.26
CA ALA A 2 4.61 5.10 -8.63
C ALA A 2 3.81 4.13 -7.77
N TYR A 3 3.34 4.60 -6.61
CA TYR A 3 2.54 3.82 -5.66
C TYR A 3 1.17 4.46 -5.48
N GLY A 4 0.15 3.65 -5.21
CA GLY A 4 -1.17 4.17 -4.91
C GLY A 4 -2.15 3.11 -4.48
N VAL A 5 -3.36 3.54 -4.18
CA VAL A 5 -4.51 2.65 -4.04
C VAL A 5 -5.13 2.36 -5.40
N ASN A 6 -5.64 1.16 -5.58
CA ASN A 6 -6.32 0.76 -6.80
C ASN A 6 -7.57 -0.07 -6.46
N ARG A 7 -8.51 -0.08 -7.41
CA ARG A 7 -9.75 -0.86 -7.31
C ARG A 7 -9.77 -1.91 -8.41
N SER A 8 -9.82 -3.19 -8.04
CA SER A 8 -9.87 -4.30 -9.00
C SER A 8 -11.23 -4.43 -9.70
N GLY A 9 -12.29 -3.95 -9.05
CA GLY A 9 -13.68 -4.10 -9.51
C GLY A 9 -14.34 -5.42 -9.09
N LEU A 10 -13.59 -6.33 -8.45
CA LEU A 10 -14.11 -7.62 -7.96
C LEU A 10 -14.99 -7.43 -6.72
N ASN A 11 -14.59 -6.55 -5.81
CA ASN A 11 -15.38 -6.21 -4.64
C ASN A 11 -16.03 -4.83 -4.80
N LYS A 12 -17.36 -4.82 -5.01
CA LYS A 12 -18.12 -3.59 -5.26
C LYS A 12 -18.41 -2.78 -3.99
N THR A 13 -18.22 -3.35 -2.80
CA THR A 13 -18.50 -2.66 -1.53
C THR A 13 -17.28 -1.94 -0.96
N LEU A 14 -16.07 -2.33 -1.36
CA LEU A 14 -14.83 -1.65 -0.96
C LEU A 14 -14.56 -0.44 -1.84
N ILE A 15 -14.01 0.63 -1.24
CA ILE A 15 -13.58 1.84 -1.94
C ILE A 15 -12.35 1.53 -2.80
N TYR A 16 -11.34 0.94 -2.16
CA TYR A 16 -10.13 0.37 -2.77
C TYR A 16 -9.92 -1.02 -2.16
N ASP A 17 -9.41 -1.96 -2.93
CA ASP A 17 -9.19 -3.34 -2.48
C ASP A 17 -7.73 -3.78 -2.60
N ARG A 18 -6.85 -2.91 -3.08
CA ARG A 18 -5.44 -3.22 -3.26
C ARG A 18 -4.54 -1.99 -3.30
N ILE A 19 -3.28 -2.21 -2.96
CA ILE A 19 -2.18 -1.28 -3.23
C ILE A 19 -1.57 -1.67 -4.57
N ILE A 20 -1.22 -0.68 -5.40
CA ILE A 20 -0.53 -0.87 -6.67
C ILE A 20 0.86 -0.22 -6.63
N LYS A 21 1.85 -0.92 -7.20
CA LYS A 21 3.14 -0.36 -7.61
C LYS A 21 3.20 -0.40 -9.13
N VAL A 22 3.58 0.70 -9.77
CA VAL A 22 3.71 0.83 -11.23
C VAL A 22 5.13 1.22 -11.62
N ASP A 23 5.73 0.46 -12.53
CA ASP A 23 6.96 0.78 -13.23
C ASP A 23 6.63 1.66 -14.45
N LEU A 24 6.89 2.96 -14.32
CA LEU A 24 6.60 3.93 -15.37
C LEU A 24 7.54 3.78 -16.60
N HIS A 25 8.73 3.22 -16.43
CA HIS A 25 9.63 2.96 -17.56
C HIS A 25 9.10 1.85 -18.45
N LYS A 26 8.53 0.79 -17.84
CA LYS A 26 7.83 -0.26 -18.57
C LYS A 26 6.60 0.26 -19.29
N VAL A 27 5.79 1.07 -18.61
CA VAL A 27 4.61 1.72 -19.22
C VAL A 27 5.01 2.56 -20.43
N ALA A 28 6.07 3.37 -20.33
CA ALA A 28 6.56 4.20 -21.43
C ALA A 28 7.06 3.38 -22.64
N LYS A 29 7.47 2.12 -22.42
CA LYS A 29 7.85 1.17 -23.48
C LYS A 29 6.66 0.36 -24.01
N GLY A 30 5.45 0.65 -23.57
CA GLY A 30 4.23 -0.02 -24.01
C GLY A 30 3.90 -1.32 -23.27
N ASP A 31 4.63 -1.67 -22.21
CA ASP A 31 4.28 -2.80 -21.37
C ASP A 31 3.14 -2.43 -20.43
N GLN A 32 1.99 -3.08 -20.63
CA GLN A 32 0.79 -2.94 -19.80
C GLN A 32 0.48 -4.19 -18.97
N THR A 33 1.29 -5.25 -19.09
CA THR A 33 1.01 -6.56 -18.49
C THR A 33 1.93 -6.85 -17.31
N THR A 34 3.19 -6.44 -17.36
CA THR A 34 4.19 -6.67 -16.30
C THR A 34 4.65 -5.39 -15.62
N CYS A 35 4.07 -4.25 -15.98
CA CYS A 35 4.40 -2.95 -15.40
C CYS A 35 3.82 -2.72 -14.01
N ALA A 36 2.91 -3.58 -13.53
CA ALA A 36 2.23 -3.38 -12.26
C ALA A 36 2.37 -4.59 -11.33
N GLN A 37 2.51 -4.30 -10.03
CA GLN A 37 2.45 -5.27 -8.94
C GLN A 37 1.37 -4.82 -7.96
N PHE A 38 0.78 -5.78 -7.24
CA PHE A 38 -0.34 -5.53 -6.35
C PHE A 38 -0.14 -6.21 -4.99
N TRP A 39 -0.53 -5.52 -3.93
CA TRP A 39 -0.80 -6.13 -2.63
C TRP A 39 -2.31 -6.19 -2.40
N ILE A 40 -2.82 -7.34 -1.95
CA ILE A 40 -4.25 -7.63 -1.76
C ILE A 40 -4.40 -8.49 -0.50
N GLU A 41 -5.36 -8.15 0.36
CA GLU A 41 -5.83 -9.00 1.45
C GLU A 41 -7.36 -8.99 1.46
N ASP A 42 -8.00 -10.16 1.64
CA ASP A 42 -9.46 -10.25 1.53
C ASP A 42 -10.16 -9.40 2.58
N GLN A 43 -11.25 -8.74 2.19
CA GLN A 43 -12.05 -7.84 3.03
C GLN A 43 -11.27 -6.69 3.68
N CYS A 44 -10.11 -6.34 3.12
CA CYS A 44 -9.28 -5.24 3.57
C CYS A 44 -9.35 -4.04 2.61
N THR A 45 -9.42 -2.83 3.18
CA THR A 45 -9.34 -1.56 2.42
C THR A 45 -8.08 -0.79 2.82
N PRO A 46 -7.04 -0.74 1.98
CA PRO A 46 -5.87 0.08 2.23
C PRO A 46 -6.16 1.58 2.02
N SER A 47 -5.45 2.43 2.76
CA SER A 47 -5.36 3.87 2.55
C SER A 47 -4.22 4.23 1.59
N GLU A 48 -3.97 5.52 1.38
CA GLU A 48 -2.79 6.00 0.65
C GLU A 48 -1.50 5.36 1.19
N PRO A 49 -0.68 4.71 0.34
CA PRO A 49 0.64 4.22 0.73
C PRO A 49 1.66 5.35 0.75
N VAL A 50 2.32 5.55 1.88
CA VAL A 50 3.40 6.53 2.07
C VAL A 50 4.75 5.83 1.90
N PHE A 51 5.54 6.25 0.92
CA PHE A 51 6.90 5.74 0.71
C PHE A 51 7.89 6.35 1.70
N VAL A 52 8.75 5.51 2.28
CA VAL A 52 9.84 5.91 3.16
C VAL A 52 11.13 5.26 2.64
N PRO A 53 12.10 6.05 2.15
CA PRO A 53 13.33 5.50 1.59
C PRO A 53 14.23 4.90 2.67
N THR A 54 14.96 3.85 2.33
CA THR A 54 16.07 3.37 3.15
C THR A 54 17.14 4.48 3.25
N PRO A 55 17.75 4.72 4.43
CA PRO A 55 18.83 5.69 4.54
C PRO A 55 19.96 5.41 3.55
N ASN A 56 20.36 6.43 2.78
CA ASN A 56 21.38 6.34 1.73
C ASN A 56 21.05 5.39 0.56
N ALA A 57 19.77 5.10 0.32
CA ALA A 57 19.30 4.34 -0.84
C ALA A 57 19.82 4.93 -2.16
N THR A 58 20.29 4.06 -3.05
CA THR A 58 20.68 4.45 -4.42
C THR A 58 19.64 4.08 -5.47
N GLN A 59 18.71 3.19 -5.13
CA GLN A 59 17.59 2.81 -6.00
C GLN A 59 16.33 3.58 -5.59
N GLU A 60 15.54 4.01 -6.57
CA GLU A 60 14.35 4.84 -6.30
C GLU A 60 13.24 4.14 -5.49
N ASP A 61 13.21 2.80 -5.50
CA ASP A 61 12.25 1.98 -4.77
C ASP A 61 12.86 1.22 -3.57
N ASP A 62 14.09 1.56 -3.18
CA ASP A 62 14.73 1.00 -1.98
C ASP A 62 14.18 1.72 -0.74
N GLY A 63 13.27 1.04 -0.07
CA GLY A 63 12.54 1.54 1.09
C GLY A 63 11.31 0.72 1.40
N VAL A 64 10.40 1.32 2.15
CA VAL A 64 9.15 0.69 2.58
C VAL A 64 7.93 1.54 2.20
N LEU A 65 6.77 0.89 2.09
CA LEU A 65 5.48 1.56 2.04
C LEU A 65 4.75 1.38 3.36
N LEU A 66 4.22 2.48 3.89
CA LEU A 66 3.35 2.50 5.06
C LEU A 66 1.91 2.76 4.62
N SER A 67 0.98 1.89 5.00
CA SER A 67 -0.45 2.09 4.71
C SER A 67 -1.29 1.68 5.90
N ILE A 68 -2.27 2.50 6.28
CA ILE A 68 -3.31 2.04 7.19
C ILE A 68 -4.27 1.16 6.39
N VAL A 69 -4.66 0.04 6.96
CA VAL A 69 -5.60 -0.90 6.34
C VAL A 69 -6.77 -1.10 7.27
N LEU A 70 -7.98 -0.97 6.75
CA LEU A 70 -9.22 -1.30 7.44
C LEU A 70 -9.54 -2.77 7.21
N ASP A 71 -9.64 -3.55 8.28
CA ASP A 71 -10.00 -4.96 8.25
C ASP A 71 -11.49 -5.12 8.57
N GLY A 72 -12.29 -5.43 7.54
CA GLY A 72 -13.72 -5.63 7.68
C GLY A 72 -14.10 -6.87 8.50
N ARG A 73 -13.24 -7.90 8.55
CA ARG A 73 -13.49 -9.14 9.30
C ARG A 73 -13.30 -8.91 10.79
N ARG A 74 -12.20 -8.26 11.18
CA ARG A 74 -11.86 -7.98 12.58
C ARG A 74 -12.51 -6.70 13.11
N ARG A 75 -13.12 -5.90 12.23
CA ARG A 75 -13.72 -4.59 12.57
C ARG A 75 -12.73 -3.67 13.29
N THR A 76 -11.48 -3.70 12.84
CA THR A 76 -10.35 -2.92 13.35
C THR A 76 -9.50 -2.44 12.17
N GLY A 77 -8.30 -1.90 12.43
CA GLY A 77 -7.32 -1.61 11.39
C GLY A 77 -5.91 -1.98 11.83
N PHE A 78 -4.97 -1.85 10.90
CA PHE A 78 -3.56 -2.05 11.16
C PHE A 78 -2.71 -1.13 10.29
N LEU A 79 -1.50 -0.81 10.74
CA LEU A 79 -0.47 -0.22 9.90
C LEU A 79 0.29 -1.34 9.20
N LEU A 80 0.15 -1.42 7.88
CA LEU A 80 0.85 -2.32 7.00
C LEU A 80 2.21 -1.73 6.60
N ILE A 81 3.24 -2.57 6.60
CA ILE A 81 4.59 -2.23 6.14
C ILE A 81 4.97 -3.19 5.02
N LEU A 82 5.10 -2.66 3.81
CA LEU A 82 5.52 -3.40 2.63
C LEU A 82 6.95 -3.05 2.26
N ASP A 83 7.72 -4.04 1.81
CA ASP A 83 8.94 -3.82 1.03
C ASP A 83 8.56 -3.15 -0.30
N ALA A 84 9.11 -1.97 -0.58
CA ALA A 84 8.70 -1.16 -1.71
C ALA A 84 9.21 -1.70 -3.07
N GLN A 85 10.17 -2.63 -3.06
CA GLN A 85 10.67 -3.30 -4.26
C GLN A 85 9.74 -4.44 -4.69
N THR A 86 9.27 -5.23 -3.74
CA THR A 86 8.57 -6.49 -3.97
C THR A 86 7.07 -6.45 -3.68
N LEU A 87 6.58 -5.41 -2.99
CA LEU A 87 5.24 -5.32 -2.39
C LEU A 87 4.92 -6.46 -1.42
N LYS A 88 5.93 -7.17 -0.91
CA LYS A 88 5.72 -8.18 0.13
C LYS A 88 5.59 -7.49 1.47
N GLU A 89 4.67 -7.98 2.27
CA GLU A 89 4.57 -7.56 3.66
C GLU A 89 5.79 -8.03 4.45
N ILE A 90 6.38 -7.11 5.19
CA ILE A 90 7.53 -7.38 6.06
C ILE A 90 7.21 -7.14 7.53
N ALA A 91 6.16 -6.37 7.83
CA ALA A 91 5.65 -6.17 9.18
C ALA A 91 4.22 -5.59 9.16
N ARG A 92 3.53 -5.75 10.29
CA ARG A 92 2.26 -5.06 10.59
C ARG A 92 2.20 -4.65 12.05
N ALA A 93 1.49 -3.55 12.33
CA ALA A 93 1.14 -3.13 13.68
C ALA A 93 -0.38 -3.01 13.82
N ASP A 94 -0.99 -3.93 14.58
CA ASP A 94 -2.44 -3.95 14.82
C ASP A 94 -2.89 -2.76 15.68
N MET A 95 -4.07 -2.21 15.36
CA MET A 95 -4.75 -1.29 16.26
C MET A 95 -5.35 -2.06 17.44
N PRO A 96 -5.55 -1.39 18.59
CA PRO A 96 -6.29 -1.98 19.71
C PRO A 96 -7.70 -2.40 19.28
N GLU A 97 -8.20 -3.47 19.91
CA GLU A 97 -9.54 -4.00 19.61
C GLU A 97 -10.62 -2.91 19.77
N GLY A 98 -11.57 -2.89 18.82
CA GLY A 98 -12.64 -1.89 18.79
C GLY A 98 -12.20 -0.48 18.42
N LYS A 99 -10.91 -0.25 18.11
CA LYS A 99 -10.42 0.98 17.49
C LYS A 99 -10.28 0.79 15.99
N VAL A 100 -10.77 1.77 15.26
CA VAL A 100 -10.66 1.86 13.80
C VAL A 100 -10.20 3.28 13.51
N ALA A 101 -9.05 3.43 12.84
CA ALA A 101 -8.72 4.73 12.28
C ALA A 101 -9.71 5.05 11.16
N PRO A 102 -10.19 6.30 11.05
CA PRO A 102 -10.94 6.72 9.88
C PRO A 102 -10.18 6.40 8.60
N HIS A 103 -10.90 6.20 7.49
CA HIS A 103 -10.25 6.16 6.19
C HIS A 103 -9.60 7.53 5.94
N ASN A 104 -8.27 7.55 5.85
CA ASN A 104 -7.49 8.77 5.71
C ASN A 104 -7.31 9.15 4.24
N PHE A 105 -7.22 10.45 3.96
CA PHE A 105 -6.95 10.97 2.62
C PHE A 105 -5.46 10.97 2.31
N HIS A 106 -4.69 11.76 3.08
CA HIS A 106 -3.25 11.92 2.89
C HIS A 106 -2.49 11.77 4.20
N GLY A 107 -1.24 11.32 4.09
CA GLY A 107 -0.29 11.22 5.20
C GLY A 107 1.13 11.60 4.79
N MET A 108 2.01 11.79 5.78
CA MET A 108 3.43 12.06 5.56
C MET A 108 4.26 11.41 6.66
N PHE A 109 5.40 10.83 6.28
CA PHE A 109 6.44 10.40 7.20
C PHE A 109 7.41 11.56 7.45
N ILE A 110 7.72 11.82 8.72
CA ILE A 110 8.69 12.84 9.13
C ILE A 110 9.89 12.12 9.76
N PRO A 111 11.09 12.21 9.17
CA PRO A 111 12.30 11.67 9.78
C PRO A 111 12.67 12.45 11.05
N ASN A 112 13.43 11.81 11.95
CA ASN A 112 13.99 12.44 13.14
C ASN A 112 15.12 13.43 12.81
#